data_AF-A0A1F3PMU5-F1
#
_entry.id   AF-A0A1F3PMU5-F1
#
_cell.length_a   1.000
_cell.length_b   1.000
_cell.length_c   1.000
_cell.angle_alpha   90.00
_cell.angle_beta   90.00
_cell.angle_gamma   90.00
#
_symmetry.space_group_name_H-M   'P 1'
#
loop_
_entity.id
_entity.type
_entity.pdbx_description
1 polymer ?
#
loop_
_entity_poly.entity_id
_entity_poly.type
_entity_poly.pdbx_seq_one_letter_code
_entity_poly.pdbx_strand_id
1 'polypeptide(L)'
;MNEMEDLIRKNIGFLNEEEPADGHLERFEKKLIATQKKKSRFTPVALLKIAAVFTLLIMSALWMYDRFSTGNEKVIVHDVKTLSDVSGEYNEVEFYYTSQIDRKYDEIENTAFPGDEKEKQMLLNELSQMDSVYQSLQKELNAHPKDDRVINAMINYYKTKLKIMNQIIDQLNEYKQSNNIKNESTEI
;
A
#
# COMPACT_ATOMS: atom_id res chain seq x y z
N MET A 1 -70.95 -12.27 -31.45
CA MET A 1 -69.78 -12.79 -32.20
C MET A 1 -69.05 -11.61 -32.78
N ASN A 2 -67.72 -11.61 -32.74
CA ASN A 2 -66.92 -10.45 -33.15
C ASN A 2 -66.78 -10.44 -34.68
N GLU A 3 -66.91 -9.28 -35.32
CA GLU A 3 -66.87 -9.13 -36.80
C GLU A 3 -65.59 -9.73 -37.41
N MET A 4 -64.46 -9.61 -36.70
CA MET A 4 -63.18 -10.23 -37.09
C MET A 4 -63.25 -11.76 -37.17
N GLU A 5 -63.99 -12.38 -36.25
CA GLU A 5 -64.14 -13.83 -36.21
C GLU A 5 -64.98 -14.33 -37.40
N ASP A 6 -66.02 -13.58 -37.77
CA ASP A 6 -66.85 -13.88 -38.94
C ASP A 6 -66.08 -13.69 -40.24
N LEU A 7 -65.25 -12.65 -40.35
CA LEU A 7 -64.38 -12.41 -41.51
C LEU A 7 -63.32 -13.50 -41.68
N ILE A 8 -62.72 -13.97 -40.58
CA ILE A 8 -61.75 -15.07 -40.63
C ILE A 8 -62.49 -16.34 -41.06
N ARG A 9 -63.58 -16.71 -40.39
CA ARG A 9 -64.33 -17.94 -40.71
C ARG A 9 -64.80 -17.99 -42.17
N LYS A 10 -65.27 -16.87 -42.71
CA LYS A 10 -65.71 -16.79 -44.11
C LYS A 10 -64.57 -16.99 -45.11
N ASN A 11 -63.33 -16.64 -44.73
CA ASN A 11 -62.16 -16.69 -45.62
C ASN A 11 -61.15 -17.78 -45.24
N ILE A 12 -61.42 -18.65 -44.27
CA ILE A 12 -60.50 -19.73 -43.84
C ILE A 12 -60.02 -20.59 -45.02
N GLY A 13 -60.91 -20.88 -45.98
CA GLY A 13 -60.55 -21.67 -47.16
C GLY A 13 -59.47 -21.01 -48.02
N PHE A 14 -59.55 -19.69 -48.21
CA PHE A 14 -58.54 -18.91 -48.93
C PHE A 14 -57.25 -18.73 -48.12
N LEU A 15 -57.37 -18.55 -46.80
CA LEU A 15 -56.22 -18.34 -45.92
C LEU A 15 -55.35 -19.60 -45.77
N ASN A 16 -55.94 -20.78 -45.93
CA ASN A 16 -55.26 -22.08 -45.84
C ASN A 16 -54.99 -22.70 -47.22
N GLU A 17 -55.15 -21.94 -48.31
CA GLU A 17 -55.02 -22.45 -49.68
C GLU A 17 -53.56 -22.84 -50.01
N GLU A 18 -52.58 -22.19 -49.38
CA GLU A 18 -51.17 -22.45 -49.61
C GLU A 18 -50.40 -22.48 -48.29
N GLU A 19 -49.63 -23.54 -48.05
CA GLU A 19 -48.73 -23.61 -46.91
C GLU A 19 -47.41 -22.89 -47.22
N PRO A 20 -46.78 -22.25 -46.23
CA PRO A 20 -45.49 -21.61 -46.45
C PRO A 20 -44.45 -22.65 -46.88
N ALA A 21 -43.59 -22.27 -47.83
CA ALA A 21 -42.52 -23.14 -48.30
C ALA A 21 -41.66 -23.69 -47.16
N ASP A 22 -41.25 -24.96 -47.28
CA ASP A 22 -40.42 -25.67 -46.32
C ASP A 22 -39.25 -24.81 -45.81
N GLY A 23 -38.97 -24.92 -44.51
CA GLY A 23 -37.93 -24.14 -43.86
C GLY A 23 -38.35 -22.71 -43.46
N HIS A 24 -39.61 -22.31 -43.66
CA HIS A 24 -40.09 -20.97 -43.31
C HIS A 24 -39.94 -20.67 -41.81
N LEU A 25 -40.31 -21.61 -40.95
CA LEU A 25 -40.21 -21.44 -39.50
C LEU A 25 -38.76 -21.25 -39.06
N GLU A 26 -37.83 -22.01 -39.62
CA GLU A 26 -36.40 -21.91 -39.34
C GLU A 26 -35.82 -20.57 -39.82
N ARG A 27 -36.26 -20.07 -40.98
CA ARG A 27 -35.87 -18.72 -41.46
C ARG A 27 -36.43 -17.63 -40.55
N PHE A 28 -37.67 -17.78 -40.10
CA PHE A 28 -38.32 -16.85 -39.18
C PHE A 28 -37.62 -16.83 -37.82
N GLU A 29 -37.34 -18.00 -37.24
CA GLU A 29 -36.62 -18.15 -35.98
C GLU A 29 -35.22 -17.53 -36.06
N LYS A 30 -34.46 -17.82 -37.13
CA LYS A 30 -33.16 -17.20 -37.36
C LYS A 30 -33.25 -15.68 -37.42
N LYS A 31 -34.29 -15.13 -38.04
CA LYS A 31 -34.50 -13.67 -38.11
C LYS A 31 -34.88 -13.07 -36.76
N LEU A 32 -35.68 -13.79 -35.96
CA LEU A 32 -36.06 -13.39 -34.60
C LEU A 32 -34.84 -13.34 -33.66
N ILE A 33 -34.00 -14.37 -33.70
CA ILE A 33 -32.77 -14.44 -32.91
C ILE A 33 -31.79 -13.34 -33.34
N ALA A 34 -31.69 -13.06 -34.64
CA ALA A 34 -30.83 -12.01 -35.16
C ALA A 34 -31.27 -10.60 -34.72
N THR A 35 -32.58 -10.34 -34.57
CA THR A 35 -33.10 -9.04 -34.13
C THR A 35 -33.07 -8.87 -32.61
N GLN A 36 -33.16 -9.95 -31.83
CA GLN A 36 -33.04 -9.90 -30.36
C GLN A 36 -31.62 -9.60 -29.87
N LYS A 37 -30.59 -9.83 -30.68
CA LYS A 37 -29.22 -9.42 -30.37
C LYS A 37 -29.11 -7.89 -30.52
N LYS A 38 -29.59 -7.14 -29.52
CA LYS A 38 -29.24 -5.72 -29.36
C LYS A 38 -27.72 -5.62 -29.39
N LYS A 39 -27.17 -5.12 -30.50
CA LYS A 39 -25.75 -4.75 -30.57
C LYS A 39 -25.55 -3.66 -29.53
N SER A 40 -24.95 -4.02 -28.39
CA SER A 40 -24.47 -3.06 -27.41
C SER A 40 -23.50 -2.15 -28.15
N ARG A 41 -23.95 -0.93 -28.45
CA ARG A 41 -23.09 0.08 -29.02
C ARG A 41 -22.19 0.51 -27.87
N PHE A 42 -20.98 -0.04 -27.83
CA PHE A 42 -19.91 0.52 -27.03
C PHE A 42 -19.80 2.00 -27.40
N THR A 43 -20.27 2.86 -26.50
CA THR A 43 -20.16 4.29 -26.70
C THR A 43 -18.83 4.72 -26.08
N PRO A 44 -18.01 5.52 -26.77
CA PRO A 44 -16.72 5.99 -26.23
C PRO A 44 -16.90 6.78 -24.92
N VAL A 45 -18.12 7.28 -24.67
CA VAL A 45 -18.52 7.95 -23.41
C VAL A 45 -18.48 7.00 -22.21
N ALA A 46 -18.75 5.71 -22.38
CA ALA A 46 -18.65 4.73 -21.30
C ALA A 46 -17.19 4.48 -20.90
N LEU A 47 -16.28 4.42 -21.89
CA LEU A 47 -14.84 4.29 -21.64
C LEU A 47 -14.27 5.54 -20.95
N LEU A 48 -14.71 6.74 -21.35
CA LEU A 48 -14.33 8.00 -20.69
C LEU A 48 -14.77 8.05 -19.22
N LYS A 49 -15.99 7.59 -18.91
CA LYS A 49 -16.48 7.50 -17.52
C LYS A 49 -15.63 6.54 -16.69
N ILE A 50 -15.27 5.39 -17.25
CA ILE A 50 -14.40 4.40 -16.59
C ILE A 50 -13.02 5.01 -16.33
N ALA A 51 -12.41 5.68 -17.33
CA ALA A 51 -11.12 6.33 -17.17
C ALA A 51 -11.15 7.42 -16.08
N ALA A 52 -12.20 8.23 -16.01
CA ALA A 52 -12.34 9.28 -14.98
C ALA A 52 -12.42 8.72 -13.55
N VAL A 53 -13.07 7.56 -13.37
CA VAL A 53 -13.11 6.89 -12.06
C VAL A 53 -11.73 6.34 -11.68
N PHE A 54 -11.01 5.73 -12.63
CA PHE A 54 -9.66 5.25 -12.38
C PHE A 54 -8.66 6.37 -12.09
N THR A 55 -8.74 7.50 -12.80
CA THR A 55 -7.86 8.64 -12.53
C THR A 55 -8.11 9.23 -11.15
N LEU A 56 -9.38 9.36 -10.72
CA LEU A 56 -9.72 9.78 -9.35
C LEU A 56 -9.25 8.77 -8.30
N LEU A 57 -9.36 7.47 -8.56
CA LEU A 57 -8.86 6.44 -7.64
C LEU A 57 -7.33 6.47 -7.54
N ILE A 58 -6.62 6.63 -8.65
CA ILE A 58 -5.15 6.73 -8.65
C ILE A 58 -4.72 8.01 -7.93
N MET A 59 -5.35 9.15 -8.23
CA MET A 59 -5.07 10.42 -7.54
C MET A 59 -5.35 10.33 -6.04
N SER A 60 -6.48 9.73 -5.65
CA SER A 60 -6.83 9.50 -4.24
C SER A 60 -5.88 8.53 -3.56
N ALA A 61 -5.48 7.46 -4.25
CA ALA A 61 -4.51 6.49 -3.75
C ALA A 61 -3.11 7.12 -3.60
N LEU A 62 -2.67 7.96 -4.53
CA LEU A 62 -1.43 8.72 -4.41
C LEU A 62 -1.49 9.75 -3.29
N TRP A 63 -2.63 10.44 -3.13
CA TRP A 63 -2.84 11.42 -2.05
C TRP A 63 -2.90 10.75 -0.67
N MET A 64 -3.60 9.61 -0.55
CA MET A 64 -3.56 8.78 0.65
C MET A 64 -2.18 8.19 0.87
N TYR A 65 -1.51 7.70 -0.16
CA TYR A 65 -0.16 7.16 -0.02
C TYR A 65 0.80 8.24 0.49
N ASP A 66 0.73 9.47 0.00
CA ASP A 66 1.51 10.59 0.55
C ASP A 66 1.14 10.85 2.01
N ARG A 67 -0.15 10.95 2.34
CA ARG A 67 -0.66 11.28 3.69
C ARG A 67 -0.49 10.18 4.75
N PHE A 68 -0.48 8.91 4.35
CA PHE A 68 -0.29 7.76 5.25
C PHE A 68 1.16 7.29 5.24
N SER A 69 1.91 7.49 4.15
CA SER A 69 3.36 7.28 4.13
C SER A 69 4.13 8.43 4.79
N THR A 70 3.50 9.57 5.14
CA THR A 70 4.07 10.61 6.03
C THR A 70 4.14 10.20 7.51
N GLY A 71 4.13 8.89 7.81
CA GLY A 71 4.78 8.34 9.01
C GLY A 71 6.28 8.09 8.83
N ASN A 72 6.74 8.02 7.57
CA ASN A 72 8.14 7.98 7.19
C ASN A 72 8.37 9.15 6.24
N GLU A 73 8.91 10.23 6.80
CA GLU A 73 9.38 11.41 6.10
C GLU A 73 10.04 11.02 4.76
N LYS A 74 9.29 11.14 3.66
CA LYS A 74 9.88 11.17 2.33
C LYS A 74 10.57 12.51 2.24
N VAL A 75 11.78 12.54 2.79
CA VAL A 75 12.80 13.51 2.47
C VAL A 75 12.84 13.54 0.95
N ILE A 76 12.40 14.66 0.37
CA ILE A 76 12.73 15.00 -1.00
C ILE A 76 14.24 14.80 -1.08
N VAL A 77 14.68 13.79 -1.84
CA VAL A 77 16.09 13.52 -2.11
C VAL A 77 16.58 14.68 -2.97
N HIS A 78 16.80 15.81 -2.31
CA HIS A 78 17.91 16.65 -2.64
C HIS A 78 19.18 15.80 -2.50
N ASP A 79 20.23 16.21 -3.19
CA ASP A 79 21.58 15.65 -3.17
C ASP A 79 22.14 15.61 -1.73
N VAL A 80 21.65 14.71 -0.88
CA VAL A 80 21.98 14.60 0.55
C VAL A 80 23.06 13.54 0.68
N LYS A 81 24.30 13.99 0.83
CA LYS A 81 25.43 13.10 1.03
C LYS A 81 25.29 12.34 2.33
N THR A 82 25.63 11.06 2.26
CA THR A 82 25.79 10.20 3.42
C THR A 82 27.25 9.81 3.58
N LEU A 83 27.57 9.05 4.64
CA LEU A 83 28.91 8.50 4.86
C LEU A 83 29.38 7.68 3.65
N SER A 84 28.47 6.96 3.01
CA SER A 84 28.71 6.18 1.79
C SER A 84 29.28 6.98 0.63
N ASP A 85 28.96 8.28 0.55
CA ASP A 85 29.43 9.15 -0.54
C ASP A 85 30.84 9.69 -0.31
N VAL A 86 31.43 9.44 0.86
CA VAL A 86 32.78 9.90 1.22
C VAL A 86 33.84 8.94 0.70
N SER A 87 33.70 7.64 0.99
CA SER A 87 34.61 6.58 0.52
C SER A 87 33.97 5.18 0.63
N GLY A 88 34.58 4.19 -0.01
CA GLY A 88 34.11 2.79 0.06
C GLY A 88 34.16 2.21 1.48
N GLU A 89 35.17 2.59 2.26
CA GLU A 89 35.29 2.17 3.67
C GLU A 89 34.14 2.75 4.52
N TYR A 90 33.73 3.99 4.27
CA TYR A 90 32.62 4.59 4.98
C TYR A 90 31.25 4.05 4.55
N ASN A 91 31.13 3.56 3.31
CA ASN A 91 29.94 2.82 2.88
C ASN A 91 29.73 1.54 3.69
N GLU A 92 30.78 0.76 3.90
CA GLU A 92 30.71 -0.45 4.73
C GLU A 92 30.32 -0.12 6.18
N VAL A 93 30.85 0.96 6.72
CA VAL A 93 30.52 1.46 8.06
C VAL A 93 29.04 1.85 8.15
N GLU A 94 28.55 2.66 7.21
CA GLU A 94 27.15 3.07 7.17
C GLU A 94 26.21 1.86 7.03
N PHE A 95 26.52 0.93 6.13
CA PHE A 95 25.74 -0.30 5.94
C PHE A 95 25.71 -1.17 7.21
N TYR A 96 26.85 -1.35 7.87
CA TYR A 96 26.92 -2.09 9.12
C TYR A 96 26.03 -1.47 10.20
N TYR A 97 26.11 -0.16 10.40
CA TYR A 97 25.34 0.51 11.45
C TYR A 97 23.84 0.55 11.16
N THR A 98 23.46 0.91 9.93
CA THR A 98 22.05 0.97 9.51
C THR A 98 21.37 -0.39 9.61
N SER A 99 21.99 -1.45 9.09
CA SER A 99 21.44 -2.80 9.20
C SER A 99 21.24 -3.28 10.64
N GLN A 100 22.12 -2.89 11.56
CA GLN A 100 22.00 -3.22 12.98
C GLN A 100 20.92 -2.38 13.68
N ILE A 101 20.74 -1.12 13.27
CA ILE A 101 19.68 -0.24 13.76
C ILE A 101 18.32 -0.79 13.33
N ASP A 102 18.17 -1.16 12.06
CA ASP A 102 16.91 -1.70 11.51
C ASP A 102 16.50 -2.98 12.26
N ARG A 103 17.44 -3.92 12.44
CA ARG A 103 17.20 -5.15 13.21
C ARG A 103 16.75 -4.89 14.64
N LYS A 104 17.34 -3.89 15.30
CA LYS A 104 16.99 -3.54 16.69
C LYS A 104 15.66 -2.81 16.77
N TYR A 105 15.37 -1.98 15.78
CA TYR A 105 14.08 -1.33 15.66
C TYR A 105 12.97 -2.39 15.56
N ASP A 106 13.14 -3.37 14.66
CA ASP A 106 12.23 -4.50 14.52
C ASP A 106 12.10 -5.31 15.83
N GLU A 107 13.21 -5.53 16.54
CA GLU A 107 13.20 -6.25 17.83
C GLU A 107 12.39 -5.49 18.91
N ILE A 108 12.56 -4.16 18.99
CA ILE A 108 11.82 -3.29 19.91
C ILE A 108 10.34 -3.26 19.54
N GLU A 109 10.02 -3.15 18.25
CA GLU A 109 8.64 -3.11 17.75
C GLU A 109 7.90 -4.44 18.01
N ASN A 110 8.57 -5.58 17.85
CA ASN A 110 7.95 -6.89 18.05
C ASN A 110 7.98 -7.38 19.50
N THR A 111 8.69 -6.68 20.38
CA THR A 111 8.74 -7.03 21.80
C THR A 111 7.47 -6.58 22.52
N ALA A 112 6.86 -7.51 23.28
CA ALA A 112 5.79 -7.18 24.22
C ALA A 112 6.27 -6.13 25.22
N PHE A 113 5.61 -4.97 25.21
CA PHE A 113 5.96 -3.84 26.08
C PHE A 113 5.30 -4.00 27.46
N PRO A 114 6.01 -3.62 28.54
CA PRO A 114 5.46 -3.59 29.89
C PRO A 114 4.31 -2.59 30.11
N GLY A 115 4.30 -1.52 29.32
CA GLY A 115 3.38 -0.39 29.44
C GLY A 115 2.21 -0.43 28.44
N ASP A 116 1.45 0.65 28.38
CA ASP A 116 0.42 0.85 27.37
C ASP A 116 1.05 0.99 25.97
N GLU A 117 0.31 0.62 24.92
CA GLU A 117 0.73 0.77 23.53
C GLU A 117 1.14 2.22 23.20
N LYS A 118 0.53 3.18 23.92
CA LYS A 118 0.88 4.61 23.84
C LYS A 118 2.31 4.90 24.28
N GLU A 119 2.82 4.24 25.32
CA GLU A 119 4.21 4.44 25.80
C GLU A 119 5.21 3.89 24.80
N LYS A 120 4.90 2.73 24.20
CA LYS A 120 5.68 2.15 23.11
C LYS A 120 5.76 3.10 21.91
N GLN A 121 4.62 3.66 21.48
CA GLN A 121 4.59 4.64 20.39
C GLN A 121 5.37 5.91 20.71
N MET A 122 5.31 6.40 21.96
CA MET A 122 6.12 7.55 22.39
C MET A 122 7.62 7.26 22.29
N LEU A 123 8.06 6.08 22.72
CA LEU A 123 9.46 5.68 22.61
C LEU A 123 9.93 5.56 21.16
N LEU A 124 9.14 4.93 20.29
CA LEU A 124 9.47 4.83 18.86
C LEU A 124 9.55 6.21 18.20
N ASN A 125 8.68 7.13 18.60
CA ASN A 125 8.73 8.52 18.14
C ASN A 125 9.95 9.29 18.68
N GLU A 126 10.41 9.00 19.90
CA GLU A 126 11.65 9.58 20.42
C GLU A 126 12.88 9.07 19.64
N LEU A 127 12.90 7.76 19.31
CA LEU A 127 13.93 7.17 18.47
C LEU A 127 13.95 7.75 17.05
N SER A 128 12.79 8.08 16.47
CA SER A 128 12.71 8.71 15.15
C SER A 128 13.14 10.18 15.20
N GLN A 129 12.87 10.90 16.29
CA GLN A 129 13.34 12.28 16.47
C GLN A 129 14.86 12.40 16.48
N MET A 130 15.59 11.34 16.87
CA MET A 130 17.05 11.30 16.75
C MET A 130 17.52 11.46 15.30
N ASP A 131 16.73 11.06 14.30
CA ASP A 131 17.10 11.18 12.89
C ASP A 131 17.22 12.64 12.42
N SER A 132 16.58 13.58 13.12
CA SER A 132 16.78 15.02 12.85
C SER A 132 18.24 15.46 13.06
N VAL A 133 18.94 14.86 14.02
CA VAL A 133 20.37 15.10 14.25
C VAL A 133 21.17 14.59 13.04
N TYR A 134 20.87 13.40 12.55
CA TYR A 134 21.52 12.84 11.37
C TYR A 134 21.30 13.73 10.13
N GLN A 135 20.07 14.19 9.90
CA GLN A 135 19.75 15.10 8.80
C GLN A 135 20.54 16.41 8.85
N SER A 136 20.80 16.94 10.05
CA SER A 136 21.64 18.14 10.20
C SER A 136 23.11 17.86 9.87
N LEU A 137 23.63 16.71 10.28
CA LEU A 137 24.98 16.26 9.94
C LEU A 137 25.15 16.01 8.43
N GLN A 138 24.13 15.46 7.76
CA GLN A 138 24.16 15.28 6.31
C GLN A 138 24.22 16.61 5.56
N LYS A 139 23.51 17.65 6.03
CA LYS A 139 23.61 19.00 5.47
C LYS A 139 25.01 19.60 5.66
N GLU A 140 25.64 19.35 6.80
CA GLU A 140 27.01 19.80 7.07
C GLU A 140 28.02 19.04 6.19
N LEU A 141 27.83 17.73 5.99
CA LEU A 141 28.66 16.91 5.12
C LEU A 141 28.54 17.35 3.65
N ASN A 142 27.34 17.75 3.22
CA ASN A 142 27.14 18.36 1.92
C ASN A 142 27.98 19.63 1.71
N ALA A 143 27.98 20.52 2.72
CA ALA A 143 28.77 21.75 2.68
C ALA A 143 30.28 21.46 2.77
N HIS A 144 30.67 20.44 3.54
CA HIS A 144 32.06 20.09 3.84
C HIS A 144 32.33 18.57 3.71
N PRO A 145 32.44 18.02 2.47
CA PRO A 145 32.48 16.57 2.24
C PRO A 145 33.69 15.80 2.77
N LYS A 146 34.74 16.51 3.21
CA LYS A 146 35.99 15.93 3.73
C LYS A 146 36.29 16.37 5.16
N ASP A 147 35.29 16.90 5.87
CA ASP A 147 35.48 17.29 7.26
C ASP A 147 35.37 16.06 8.16
N ASP A 148 36.53 15.59 8.62
CA ASP A 148 36.64 14.45 9.54
C ASP A 148 35.81 14.63 10.81
N ARG A 149 35.54 15.87 11.24
CA ARG A 149 34.71 16.13 12.43
C ARG A 149 33.26 15.75 12.18
N VAL A 150 32.74 16.07 10.99
CA VAL A 150 31.36 15.73 10.58
C VAL A 150 31.23 14.23 10.39
N ILE A 151 32.19 13.61 9.69
CA ILE A 151 32.26 12.16 9.50
C ILE A 151 32.26 11.43 10.85
N ASN A 152 33.13 11.85 11.78
CA ASN A 152 33.18 11.27 13.13
C ASN A 152 31.89 11.51 13.93
N ALA A 153 31.25 12.67 13.76
CA ALA A 153 29.96 12.95 14.40
C ALA A 153 28.85 12.03 13.86
N MET A 154 28.81 11.75 12.56
CA MET A 154 27.86 10.79 11.96
C MET A 154 28.11 9.36 12.46
N ILE A 155 29.37 8.93 12.56
CA ILE A 155 29.70 7.61 13.15
C ILE A 155 29.29 7.56 14.63
N ASN A 156 29.53 8.63 15.38
CA ASN A 156 29.13 8.71 16.79
C ASN A 156 27.61 8.74 16.96
N TYR A 157 26.88 9.35 16.04
CA TYR A 157 25.43 9.28 15.97
C TYR A 157 24.96 7.82 15.90
N TYR A 158 25.48 7.04 14.94
CA TYR A 158 25.14 5.62 14.82
C TYR A 158 25.46 4.81 16.08
N LYS A 159 26.66 4.98 16.64
CA LYS A 159 27.06 4.31 17.88
C LYS A 159 26.12 4.65 19.04
N THR A 160 25.72 5.91 19.15
CA THR A 160 24.85 6.39 20.21
C THR A 160 23.43 5.84 20.05
N LYS A 161 22.87 5.88 18.83
CA LYS A 161 21.54 5.33 18.54
C LYS A 161 21.49 3.84 18.85
N LEU A 162 22.50 3.06 18.42
CA LEU A 162 22.61 1.65 18.77
C LEU A 162 22.71 1.40 20.27
N LYS A 163 23.52 2.20 20.98
CA LYS A 163 23.65 2.07 22.43
C LYS A 163 22.31 2.26 23.14
N ILE A 164 21.55 3.29 22.74
CA ILE A 164 20.23 3.56 23.31
C ILE A 164 19.26 2.41 22.99
N MET A 165 19.23 1.93 21.75
CA MET A 165 18.40 0.79 21.36
C MET A 165 18.74 -0.49 22.16
N ASN A 166 20.02 -0.76 22.40
CA ASN A 166 20.44 -1.87 23.26
C ASN A 166 19.92 -1.71 24.69
N GLN A 167 20.06 -0.51 25.28
CA GLN A 167 19.59 -0.25 26.64
C GLN A 167 18.07 -0.43 26.75
N ILE A 168 17.31 -0.04 25.72
CA ILE A 168 15.86 -0.27 25.67
C ILE A 168 15.56 -1.77 25.65
N ILE A 169 16.23 -2.53 24.76
CA ILE A 169 16.04 -3.98 24.66
C ILE A 169 16.39 -4.69 25.98
N ASP A 170 17.49 -4.30 26.61
CA ASP A 170 17.92 -4.86 27.89
C ASP A 170 16.87 -4.62 28.98
N GLN A 171 16.34 -3.40 29.08
CA GLN A 171 15.26 -3.07 30.04
C GLN A 171 13.97 -3.85 29.77
N LEU A 172 13.60 -4.04 28.51
CA LEU A 172 12.43 -4.83 28.14
C LEU A 172 12.60 -6.31 28.51
N ASN A 173 13.81 -6.85 28.34
CA ASN A 173 14.13 -8.23 28.71
C ASN A 173 14.16 -8.42 30.23
N GLU A 174 14.74 -7.49 30.98
CA GLU A 174 14.73 -7.50 32.46
C GLU A 174 13.29 -7.52 33.00
N TYR A 175 12.41 -6.72 32.42
CA TYR A 175 11.00 -6.68 32.82
C TYR A 175 10.29 -8.03 32.55
N LYS A 176 10.48 -8.60 31.36
CA LYS A 176 9.92 -9.93 31.01
C LYS A 176 10.37 -10.99 32.01
N GLN A 177 11.66 -11.01 32.35
CA GLN A 177 12.22 -12.00 33.28
C GLN A 177 11.66 -11.83 34.70
N SER A 178 11.55 -10.59 35.19
CA SER A 178 10.97 -10.27 36.51
C SER A 178 9.53 -10.75 36.65
N ASN A 179 8.70 -10.59 35.60
CA ASN A 179 7.32 -11.07 35.62
C ASN A 179 7.19 -12.60 35.57
N ASN A 180 8.04 -13.29 34.81
CA ASN A 180 8.04 -14.76 34.80
C ASN A 180 8.34 -15.34 36.19
N ILE A 181 9.32 -14.78 36.89
CA ILE A 181 9.70 -15.24 38.24
C ILE A 181 8.55 -15.03 39.24
N LYS A 182 7.84 -13.90 39.16
CA LYS A 182 6.68 -13.64 40.04
C LYS A 182 5.55 -14.64 39.83
N ASN A 183 5.25 -14.98 38.58
CA ASN A 183 4.17 -15.91 38.25
C ASN A 183 4.46 -17.32 38.78
N GLU A 184 5.69 -17.81 38.68
CA GLU A 184 6.08 -19.13 39.23
C GLU A 184 6.02 -19.16 40.77
N SER A 185 6.39 -18.08 41.46
CA SER A 185 6.31 -18.02 42.93
C SER A 185 4.90 -17.86 43.51
N THR A 186 3.89 -17.63 42.67
CA THR A 186 2.48 -17.49 43.11
C THR A 186 1.69 -18.80 42.92
N GLU A 187 2.27 -19.81 42.25
CA GLU A 187 1.67 -21.13 42.03
C GLU A 187 2.18 -22.22 43.00
N ILE A 188 2.95 -21.85 44.05
CA ILE A 188 3.45 -22.76 45.10
C ILE A 188 2.74 -22.49 46.43
#